data_AF-A0A6N8HE96-F1
#
_entry.id   AF-A0A6N8HE96-F1
#
_cell.length_a   1.000
_cell.length_b   1.000
_cell.length_c   1.000
_cell.angle_alpha   90.00
_cell.angle_beta   90.00
_cell.angle_gamma   90.00
#
_symmetry.space_group_name_H-M   'P 1'
#
loop_
_entity.id
_entity.type
_entity.pdbx_description
1 polymer ?
#
loop_
_entity_poly.entity_id
_entity_poly.type
_entity_poly.pdbx_seq_one_letter_code
_entity_poly.pdbx_strand_id
1 'polypeptide(L)'
;MKKNIIKSIFVLSAAIFLTSCGKDKTNKVHCGVEMSAFQAMELKKVGNGGYTFSDDDKKLAADIIETLKGLFDNKYDINLGFIERDNQKISLYVIVPDDEEVIDKVSCYLMQHDFDGRLPETRNLLFYTDSYDKILIGIKTDTSAEEESAE
;
A
#
# COMPACT_ATOMS: atom_id res chain seq x y z
N MET A 1 -35.92 40.12 34.87
CA MET A 1 -34.99 39.32 35.72
C MET A 1 -35.75 38.06 36.13
N LYS A 2 -35.31 36.81 35.96
CA LYS A 2 -34.04 36.20 35.55
C LYS A 2 -34.33 34.98 34.65
N LYS A 3 -33.36 34.69 33.78
CA LYS A 3 -33.19 33.49 32.95
C LYS A 3 -33.29 32.21 33.78
N ASN A 4 -33.75 31.11 33.17
CA ASN A 4 -32.96 29.88 33.05
C ASN A 4 -33.50 28.98 31.94
N ILE A 5 -32.62 28.77 30.95
CA ILE A 5 -32.74 27.92 29.78
C ILE A 5 -32.33 26.51 30.20
N ILE A 6 -33.24 25.54 30.12
CA ILE A 6 -32.86 24.13 30.24
C ILE A 6 -32.53 23.63 28.84
N LYS A 7 -31.23 23.55 28.58
CA LYS A 7 -30.63 22.77 27.50
C LYS A 7 -30.96 21.29 27.74
N SER A 8 -31.63 20.64 26.81
CA SER A 8 -31.26 19.27 26.46
C SER A 8 -31.85 18.89 25.11
N ILE A 9 -30.94 18.88 24.15
CA ILE A 9 -31.09 18.37 22.79
C ILE A 9 -31.17 16.84 22.92
N PHE A 10 -32.24 16.23 22.43
CA PHE A 10 -32.24 14.81 22.09
C PHE A 10 -32.55 14.69 20.60
N VAL A 11 -31.46 14.52 19.85
CA VAL A 11 -31.43 14.21 18.42
C VAL A 11 -32.08 12.86 18.21
N LEU A 12 -33.15 12.82 17.41
CA LEU A 12 -33.68 11.57 16.86
C LEU A 12 -34.03 11.81 15.38
N SER A 13 -33.01 11.67 14.53
CA SER A 13 -33.21 11.55 13.09
C SER A 13 -32.43 10.35 12.60
N ALA A 14 -32.99 9.17 12.87
CA ALA A 14 -32.62 7.97 12.15
C ALA A 14 -33.53 7.84 10.91
N ALA A 15 -32.88 7.51 9.81
CA ALA A 15 -33.30 6.50 8.85
C ALA A 15 -33.60 6.97 7.41
N ILE A 16 -32.63 6.64 6.54
CA ILE A 16 -32.75 6.05 5.19
C ILE A 16 -33.16 7.10 4.12
N PHE A 17 -32.45 7.32 3.01
CA PHE A 17 -32.06 6.39 1.96
C PHE A 17 -30.77 6.89 1.26
N LEU A 18 -29.64 6.18 1.43
CA LEU A 18 -28.56 6.25 0.44
C LEU A 18 -28.89 5.27 -0.69
N THR A 19 -29.77 5.70 -1.59
CA THR A 19 -29.79 5.18 -2.95
C THR A 19 -28.52 5.62 -3.66
N SER A 20 -27.55 4.72 -3.80
CA SER A 20 -26.68 4.67 -4.98
C SER A 20 -25.92 3.35 -4.99
N CYS A 21 -26.57 2.31 -5.52
CA CYS A 21 -25.86 1.25 -6.23
C CYS A 21 -25.30 1.88 -7.50
N GLY A 22 -23.99 1.79 -7.71
CA GLY A 22 -23.32 2.27 -8.92
C GLY A 22 -22.17 3.22 -8.63
N LYS A 23 -21.13 2.73 -7.96
CA LYS A 23 -19.78 3.28 -8.08
C LYS A 23 -18.84 2.10 -8.12
N ASP A 24 -18.09 1.98 -9.21
CA ASP A 24 -16.94 1.08 -9.30
C ASP A 24 -16.11 1.26 -8.03
N LYS A 25 -16.15 0.24 -7.17
CA LYS A 25 -15.31 0.22 -5.99
C LYS A 25 -13.92 -0.05 -6.50
N THR A 26 -13.14 1.01 -6.69
CA THR A 26 -11.70 0.94 -6.50
C THR A 26 -11.52 0.33 -5.11
N ASN A 27 -11.27 -0.99 -5.04
CA ASN A 27 -11.08 -1.67 -3.78
C ASN A 27 -9.80 -1.07 -3.19
N LYS A 28 -9.95 -0.09 -2.29
CA LYS A 28 -8.84 0.40 -1.48
C LYS A 28 -8.46 -0.76 -0.56
N VAL A 29 -7.41 -1.47 -0.93
CA VAL A 29 -6.85 -2.58 -0.15
C VAL A 29 -5.48 -2.11 0.34
N HIS A 30 -5.24 -2.24 1.65
CA HIS A 30 -3.93 -2.04 2.25
C HIS A 30 -3.21 -0.72 1.87
N CYS A 31 -3.93 0.41 1.98
CA CYS A 31 -3.48 1.78 1.65
C CYS A 31 -3.09 2.04 0.18
N GLY A 32 -3.42 1.13 -0.74
CA GLY A 32 -3.30 1.33 -2.19
C GLY A 32 -4.51 0.78 -2.94
N VAL A 33 -4.31 0.46 -4.21
CA VAL A 33 -5.30 -0.20 -5.07
C VAL A 33 -4.77 -1.56 -5.47
N GLU A 34 -5.61 -2.58 -5.36
CA GLU A 34 -5.27 -3.92 -5.83
C GLU A 34 -5.02 -3.91 -7.35
N MET A 35 -3.92 -4.51 -7.77
CA MET A 35 -3.61 -4.75 -9.18
C MET A 35 -4.53 -5.84 -9.73
N SER A 36 -4.96 -5.69 -10.98
CA SER A 36 -5.58 -6.83 -11.67
C SER A 36 -4.57 -7.99 -11.81
N ALA A 37 -5.07 -9.22 -11.94
CA ALA A 37 -4.22 -10.38 -12.16
C ALA A 37 -3.29 -10.20 -13.39
N PHE A 38 -3.78 -9.54 -14.44
CA PHE A 38 -2.98 -9.22 -15.63
C PHE A 38 -1.83 -8.26 -15.29
N GLN A 39 -2.10 -7.19 -14.55
CA GLN A 39 -1.06 -6.23 -14.11
C GLN A 39 -0.01 -6.91 -13.22
N ALA A 40 -0.44 -7.74 -12.27
CA ALA A 40 0.48 -8.50 -11.42
C ALA A 40 1.36 -9.47 -12.24
N MET A 41 0.79 -10.13 -13.24
CA MET A 41 1.54 -11.03 -14.14
C MET A 41 2.54 -10.29 -15.03
N GLU A 42 2.16 -9.14 -15.59
CA GLU A 42 3.08 -8.31 -16.37
C GLU A 42 4.24 -7.82 -15.50
N LEU A 43 3.96 -7.37 -14.29
CA LEU A 43 4.99 -6.93 -13.36
C LEU A 43 5.93 -8.07 -12.96
N LYS A 44 5.39 -9.27 -12.70
CA LYS A 44 6.20 -10.47 -12.48
C LYS A 44 7.12 -10.75 -13.66
N LYS A 45 6.63 -10.61 -14.90
CA LYS A 45 7.43 -10.82 -16.10
C LYS A 45 8.56 -9.81 -16.22
N VAL A 46 8.32 -8.55 -15.86
CA VAL A 46 9.37 -7.51 -15.79
C VAL A 46 10.44 -7.91 -14.78
N GLY A 47 10.05 -8.27 -13.55
CA GLY A 47 11.02 -8.61 -12.51
C GLY A 47 11.79 -9.90 -12.75
N ASN A 48 11.26 -10.84 -13.54
CA ASN A 48 12.01 -12.00 -14.04
C ASN A 48 13.19 -11.61 -14.96
N GLY A 49 13.19 -10.39 -15.51
CA GLY A 49 14.34 -9.83 -16.23
C GLY A 49 15.53 -9.48 -15.34
N GLY A 50 15.33 -9.47 -14.02
CA GLY A 50 16.33 -9.09 -13.03
C GLY A 50 16.52 -7.58 -12.91
N TYR A 51 17.10 -7.16 -11.80
CA TYR A 51 17.44 -5.77 -11.51
C TYR A 51 18.90 -5.67 -11.07
N THR A 52 19.64 -4.71 -11.63
CA THR A 52 21.04 -4.46 -11.23
C THR A 52 21.07 -3.41 -10.14
N PHE A 53 21.40 -3.83 -8.92
CA PHE A 53 21.45 -2.94 -7.76
C PHE A 53 22.71 -2.07 -7.77
N SER A 54 22.50 -0.75 -7.67
CA SER A 54 23.55 0.16 -7.21
C SER A 54 23.82 0.00 -5.72
N ASP A 55 24.90 0.60 -5.22
CA ASP A 55 25.18 0.57 -3.78
C ASP A 55 24.14 1.34 -2.95
N ASP A 56 23.54 2.37 -3.53
CA ASP A 56 22.46 3.12 -2.87
C ASP A 56 21.14 2.34 -2.86
N ASP A 57 20.87 1.53 -3.89
CA ASP A 57 19.74 0.59 -3.87
C ASP A 57 19.92 -0.47 -2.78
N LYS A 58 21.12 -1.01 -2.61
CA LYS A 58 21.40 -2.00 -1.55
C LYS A 58 21.17 -1.42 -0.17
N LYS A 59 21.63 -0.18 0.08
CA LYS A 59 21.40 0.52 1.35
C LYS A 59 19.91 0.78 1.56
N LEU A 60 19.22 1.32 0.56
CA LEU A 60 17.78 1.58 0.64
C LEU A 60 17.00 0.29 0.92
N ALA A 61 17.30 -0.80 0.21
CA ALA A 61 16.66 -2.09 0.44
C ALA A 61 16.93 -2.60 1.86
N ALA A 62 18.16 -2.50 2.37
CA ALA A 62 18.51 -2.89 3.73
C ALA A 62 17.76 -2.07 4.78
N ASP A 63 17.72 -0.74 4.63
CA ASP A 63 17.01 0.17 5.54
C ASP A 63 15.51 -0.13 5.57
N ILE A 64 14.90 -0.38 4.41
CA ILE A 64 13.49 -0.77 4.32
C ILE A 64 13.27 -2.11 5.02
N ILE A 65 14.09 -3.13 4.75
CA ILE A 65 13.97 -4.45 5.38
C ILE A 65 14.07 -4.35 6.90
N GLU A 66 15.09 -3.64 7.41
CA GLU A 66 15.30 -3.45 8.85
C GLU A 66 14.10 -2.75 9.48
N THR A 67 13.61 -1.69 8.84
CA THR A 67 12.44 -0.93 9.31
C THR A 67 11.19 -1.81 9.35
N LEU A 68 10.90 -2.55 8.28
CA LEU A 68 9.73 -3.42 8.19
C LEU A 68 9.80 -4.55 9.23
N LYS A 69 10.97 -5.16 9.44
CA LYS A 69 11.17 -6.16 10.51
C LYS A 69 10.96 -5.54 11.90
N GLY A 70 11.43 -4.31 12.10
CA GLY A 70 11.24 -3.54 13.32
C GLY A 70 9.77 -3.30 13.67
N LEU A 71 8.87 -3.18 12.69
CA LEU A 71 7.42 -3.04 12.93
C LEU A 71 6.78 -4.24 13.66
N PHE A 72 7.48 -5.37 13.71
CA PHE A 72 7.02 -6.62 14.30
C PHE A 72 8.02 -7.21 15.29
N ASP A 73 8.88 -6.38 15.90
CA ASP A 73 9.92 -6.82 16.85
C ASP A 73 10.80 -7.95 16.28
N ASN A 74 11.07 -7.93 14.97
CA ASN A 74 11.81 -8.95 14.24
C ASN A 74 11.19 -10.36 14.27
N LYS A 75 9.89 -10.48 14.56
CA LYS A 75 9.17 -11.76 14.60
C LYS A 75 9.11 -12.46 13.25
N TYR A 76 9.01 -11.70 12.16
CA TYR A 76 8.81 -12.22 10.80
C TYR A 76 10.03 -12.03 9.92
N ASP A 77 10.29 -13.00 9.05
CA ASP A 77 11.27 -12.84 7.99
C ASP A 77 10.65 -12.09 6.82
N ILE A 78 10.91 -10.78 6.79
CA ILE A 78 10.47 -9.88 5.73
C ILE A 78 11.67 -9.60 4.83
N ASN A 79 11.48 -9.74 3.52
CA ASN A 79 12.51 -9.42 2.54
C ASN A 79 11.90 -8.65 1.37
N LEU A 80 12.74 -8.01 0.57
CA LEU A 80 12.29 -7.31 -0.62
C LEU A 80 13.33 -7.36 -1.73
N GLY A 81 12.85 -7.21 -2.96
CA GLY A 81 13.70 -7.06 -4.15
C GLY A 81 13.16 -5.95 -5.04
N PHE A 82 14.04 -5.31 -5.81
CA PHE A 82 13.63 -4.29 -6.77
C PHE A 82 13.33 -4.98 -8.10
N ILE A 83 12.22 -4.60 -8.72
CA ILE A 83 11.79 -5.04 -10.05
C ILE A 83 12.25 -4.00 -11.08
N GLU A 84 11.93 -2.75 -10.81
CA GLU A 84 12.33 -1.58 -11.59
C GLU A 84 12.32 -0.35 -10.69
N ARG A 85 13.12 0.65 -11.04
CA ARG A 85 13.16 1.94 -10.35
C ARG A 85 13.64 3.02 -11.30
N ASP A 86 12.95 4.15 -11.27
CA ASP A 86 13.40 5.42 -11.82
C ASP A 86 13.00 6.56 -10.86
N ASN A 87 13.06 7.81 -11.33
CA ASN A 87 12.76 8.98 -10.50
C ASN A 87 11.27 9.13 -10.16
N GLN A 88 10.38 8.47 -10.89
CA GLN A 88 8.92 8.60 -10.76
C GLN A 88 8.29 7.36 -10.14
N LYS A 89 8.84 6.18 -10.41
CA LYS A 89 8.27 4.91 -9.98
C LYS A 89 9.29 3.95 -9.39
N ILE A 90 8.80 3.11 -8.49
CA ILE A 90 9.48 1.91 -8.03
C ILE A 90 8.52 0.74 -7.98
N SER A 91 9.00 -0.42 -8.43
CA SER A 91 8.28 -1.68 -8.33
C SER A 91 9.10 -2.66 -7.48
N LEU A 92 8.46 -3.29 -6.51
CA LEU A 92 9.10 -4.13 -5.50
C LEU A 92 8.48 -5.52 -5.44
N TYR A 93 9.33 -6.53 -5.31
CA TYR A 93 8.95 -7.79 -4.68
C TYR A 93 8.93 -7.59 -3.17
N VAL A 94 7.88 -8.02 -2.49
CA VAL A 94 7.77 -7.96 -1.03
C VAL A 94 7.45 -9.35 -0.52
N ILE A 95 8.35 -9.91 0.30
CA ILE A 95 8.29 -11.29 0.76
C ILE A 95 7.92 -11.27 2.23
N VAL A 96 6.79 -11.89 2.54
CA VAL A 96 6.15 -11.88 3.86
C VAL A 96 5.46 -13.22 4.13
N PRO A 97 5.15 -13.56 5.40
CA PRO A 97 4.22 -14.65 5.69
C PRO A 97 2.86 -14.41 5.03
N ASP A 98 2.15 -15.49 4.68
CA ASP A 98 0.75 -15.46 4.20
C ASP A 98 -0.19 -15.12 5.37
N ASP A 99 -0.12 -13.86 5.83
CA ASP A 99 -0.83 -13.28 6.95
C ASP A 99 -1.33 -11.89 6.56
N GLU A 100 -2.65 -11.70 6.57
CA GLU A 100 -3.31 -10.48 6.10
C GLU A 100 -2.93 -9.24 6.92
N GLU A 101 -2.69 -9.37 8.23
CA GLU A 101 -2.29 -8.26 9.09
C GLU A 101 -0.86 -7.81 8.75
N VAL A 102 0.02 -8.77 8.45
CA VAL A 102 1.39 -8.46 8.01
C VAL A 102 1.39 -7.77 6.66
N ILE A 103 0.63 -8.29 5.69
CA ILE A 103 0.50 -7.71 4.35
C ILE A 103 -0.05 -6.28 4.44
N ASP A 104 -1.12 -6.06 5.22
CA ASP A 104 -1.75 -4.76 5.40
C ASP A 104 -0.76 -3.74 5.98
N LYS A 105 -0.11 -4.08 7.09
CA LYS A 105 0.82 -3.18 7.77
C LYS A 105 2.05 -2.87 6.92
N VAL A 106 2.62 -3.86 6.24
CA VAL A 106 3.78 -3.65 5.36
C VAL A 106 3.38 -2.79 4.15
N SER A 107 2.26 -3.09 3.50
CA SER A 107 1.77 -2.31 2.36
C SER A 107 1.51 -0.86 2.76
N CYS A 108 0.77 -0.63 3.85
CA CYS A 108 0.50 0.72 4.33
C CYS A 108 1.77 1.49 4.66
N TYR A 109 2.75 0.85 5.30
CA TYR A 109 4.03 1.48 5.59
C TYR A 109 4.76 1.89 4.31
N LEU A 110 4.90 0.95 3.36
CA LEU A 110 5.58 1.19 2.09
C LEU A 110 4.86 2.18 1.19
N MET A 111 3.55 2.36 1.34
CA MET A 111 2.78 3.35 0.56
C MET A 111 2.82 4.76 1.18
N GLN A 112 3.03 4.88 2.50
CA GLN A 112 2.97 6.16 3.21
C GLN A 112 4.34 6.78 3.51
N HIS A 113 5.41 5.99 3.58
CA HIS A 113 6.75 6.46 3.90
C HIS A 113 7.64 6.55 2.67
N ASP A 114 8.33 7.67 2.47
CA ASP A 114 9.20 7.91 1.31
C ASP A 114 10.68 7.64 1.57
N PHE A 115 11.05 7.22 2.79
CA PHE A 115 12.43 6.96 3.21
C PHE A 115 13.37 8.14 2.89
N ASP A 116 13.04 9.32 3.41
CA ASP A 116 13.82 10.55 3.19
C ASP A 116 13.85 10.96 1.71
N GLY A 117 12.72 10.77 1.01
CA GLY A 117 12.57 11.03 -0.42
C GLY A 117 13.28 10.02 -1.34
N ARG A 118 13.75 8.88 -0.82
CA ARG A 118 14.39 7.83 -1.61
C ARG A 118 13.41 6.93 -2.35
N LEU A 119 12.18 6.78 -1.86
CA LEU A 119 11.11 6.07 -2.56
C LEU A 119 10.25 7.03 -3.40
N PRO A 120 10.17 6.81 -4.73
CA PRO A 120 9.28 7.57 -5.60
C PRO A 120 7.81 7.49 -5.17
N GLU A 121 6.99 8.44 -5.61
CA GLU A 121 5.55 8.51 -5.28
C GLU A 121 4.75 7.35 -5.90
N THR A 122 5.09 6.95 -7.13
CA THR A 122 4.45 5.79 -7.77
C THR A 122 5.11 4.51 -7.29
N ARG A 123 4.33 3.63 -6.64
CA ARG A 123 4.83 2.41 -6.01
C ARG A 123 3.96 1.24 -6.44
N ASN A 124 4.63 0.17 -6.83
CA ASN A 124 4.01 -1.10 -7.20
C ASN A 124 4.62 -2.19 -6.31
N LEU A 125 3.81 -2.82 -5.47
CA LEU A 125 4.22 -3.86 -4.54
C LEU A 125 3.64 -5.18 -5.01
N LEU A 126 4.49 -6.17 -5.27
CA LEU A 126 4.08 -7.53 -5.59
C LEU A 126 4.44 -8.43 -4.42
N PHE A 127 3.43 -8.81 -3.63
CA PHE A 127 3.59 -9.62 -2.44
C PHE A 127 3.70 -11.11 -2.79
N TYR A 128 4.66 -11.78 -2.16
CA TYR A 128 4.90 -13.21 -2.26
C TYR A 128 4.95 -13.85 -0.88
N THR A 129 4.67 -15.15 -0.86
CA THR A 129 5.01 -16.04 0.24
C THR A 129 6.52 -16.04 0.49
N ASP A 130 6.92 -16.41 1.70
CA ASP A 130 8.30 -16.66 2.13
C ASP A 130 9.08 -17.63 1.22
N SER A 131 8.39 -18.56 0.57
CA SER A 131 8.93 -19.51 -0.40
C SER A 131 9.05 -18.98 -1.84
N TYR A 132 8.65 -17.72 -2.08
CA TYR A 132 8.67 -17.05 -3.39
C TYR A 132 7.85 -17.75 -4.48
N ASP A 133 7.03 -18.75 -4.13
CA ASP A 133 6.36 -19.63 -5.09
C ASP A 133 4.98 -19.10 -5.52
N LYS A 134 4.33 -18.31 -4.66
CA LYS A 134 2.95 -17.85 -4.82
C LYS A 134 2.87 -16.34 -4.65
N ILE A 135 2.23 -15.67 -5.62
CA ILE A 135 1.79 -14.28 -5.47
C ILE A 135 0.62 -14.28 -4.50
N LEU A 136 0.72 -13.46 -3.45
CA LEU A 136 -0.35 -13.21 -2.50
C LEU A 136 -1.28 -12.12 -3.02
N ILE A 137 -0.72 -10.96 -3.36
CA ILE A 137 -1.46 -9.80 -3.87
C ILE A 137 -0.52 -8.83 -4.60
N GLY A 138 -1.03 -8.10 -5.58
CA GLY A 138 -0.35 -6.94 -6.17
C GLY A 138 -1.05 -5.66 -5.73
N ILE A 139 -0.30 -4.66 -5.28
CA ILE A 139 -0.83 -3.41 -4.73
C ILE A 139 -0.09 -2.25 -5.37
N LYS A 140 -0.80 -1.26 -5.90
CA LYS A 140 -0.22 -0.07 -6.52
C LYS A 140 -0.72 1.21 -5.87
N THR A 141 0.03 2.30 -6.03
CA THR A 141 -0.41 3.65 -5.65
C THR A 141 -1.78 3.95 -6.26
N ASP A 142 -2.64 4.59 -5.47
CA ASP A 142 -3.94 5.08 -5.93
C ASP A 142 -3.77 6.39 -6.70
N THR A 143 -3.79 6.32 -8.03
CA THR A 143 -3.69 7.50 -8.91
C THR A 143 -5.02 8.23 -9.08
N SER A 144 -6.12 7.74 -8.49
CA SER A 144 -7.44 8.34 -8.67
C SER A 144 -7.64 9.66 -7.91
N ALA A 145 -6.70 10.04 -7.03
CA ALA A 145 -6.72 11.32 -6.31
C ALA A 145 -6.14 12.50 -7.11
N GLU A 146 -5.41 12.26 -8.20
CA GLU A 146 -4.80 13.33 -9.01
C GLU A 146 -5.79 13.91 -10.04
N GLU A 147 -6.74 13.11 -10.52
CA GLU A 147 -7.71 13.51 -11.54
C GLU A 147 -8.78 14.50 -11.03
N GLU A 148 -9.06 14.55 -9.72
CA GLU A 148 -10.08 15.45 -9.15
C GLU A 148 -9.57 16.89 -8.93
N SER A 149 -8.28 17.15 -9.11
CA SER A 149 -7.66 18.48 -8.94
C SER A 149 -7.36 19.21 -10.26
N ALA A 150 -7.65 18.56 -11.40
CA ALA A 150 -7.32 19.06 -12.73
C ALA A 150 -8.56 19.50 -13.56
N GLU A 151 -9.76 19.52 -12.96
CA GLU A 151 -10.99 20.09 -13.55
C GLU A 151 -11.35 21.48 -12.99
#